data_AF-A0A1B2ED46-F1
#
_entry.id   AF-A0A1B2ED46-F1
#
_cell.length_a   1.000
_cell.length_b   1.000
_cell.length_c   1.000
_cell.angle_alpha   90.00
_cell.angle_beta   90.00
_cell.angle_gamma   90.00
#
_symmetry.space_group_name_H-M   'P 1'
#
loop_
_entity.id
_entity.type
_entity.pdbx_description
1 polymer ?
#
loop_
_entity_poly.entity_id
_entity_poly.type
_entity_poly.pdbx_seq_one_letter_code
_entity_poly.pdbx_strand_id
1 'polypeptide(L)'
;MTSVDDVGKTILRNKLLGRWAAERLGITGQEADAYSDALARATVDPKLCDVFSKIRKDFDAAGVVESDERILGVMTELMLKAGNLMPGTRGESSDAATVMIARNLMSR
;
A
#
# COMPACT_ATOMS: atom_id res chain seq x y z
N MET A 1 -10.72 11.22 -9.60
CA MET A 1 -10.77 11.43 -8.14
C MET A 1 -10.28 10.14 -7.51
N THR A 2 -9.09 10.13 -6.92
CA THR A 2 -8.60 8.98 -6.14
C THR A 2 -9.57 8.76 -4.99
N SER A 3 -10.21 7.58 -4.91
CA SER A 3 -11.10 7.25 -3.79
C SER A 3 -10.31 7.38 -2.48
N VAL A 4 -10.96 7.72 -1.37
CA VAL A 4 -10.29 7.75 -0.06
C VAL A 4 -9.65 6.40 0.28
N ASP A 5 -10.26 5.31 -0.18
CA ASP A 5 -9.74 3.95 -0.08
C ASP A 5 -8.42 3.74 -0.86
N ASP A 6 -8.25 4.46 -1.97
CA ASP A 6 -7.06 4.41 -2.84
C ASP A 6 -5.87 5.09 -2.16
N VAL A 7 -6.12 6.21 -1.47
CA VAL A 7 -5.10 6.91 -0.68
C VAL A 7 -4.65 6.04 0.50
N GLY A 8 -5.59 5.41 1.23
CA GLY A 8 -5.27 4.51 2.34
C GLY A 8 -4.39 3.33 1.91
N LYS A 9 -4.74 2.66 0.80
CA LYS A 9 -3.93 1.58 0.22
C LYS A 9 -2.54 2.05 -0.19
N THR A 10 -2.43 3.24 -0.77
CA THR A 10 -1.15 3.82 -1.18
C THR A 10 -0.25 4.13 0.03
N ILE A 11 -0.83 4.65 1.12
CA ILE A 11 -0.11 4.90 2.39
C ILE A 11 0.41 3.58 2.96
N LEU A 12 -0.43 2.55 3.02
CA LEU A 12 -0.04 1.24 3.54
C LEU A 12 1.04 0.58 2.66
N ARG A 13 0.92 0.65 1.34
CA ARG A 13 1.95 0.21 0.40
C ARG A 13 3.29 0.90 0.71
N ASN A 14 3.29 2.22 0.83
CA ASN A 14 4.51 2.99 1.09
C ASN A 14 5.12 2.69 2.47
N LYS A 15 4.28 2.46 3.48
CA LYS A 15 4.72 2.01 4.80
C LYS A 15 5.43 0.66 4.72
N LEU A 16 4.79 -0.33 4.08
CA LEU A 16 5.37 -1.67 3.90
C LEU A 16 6.67 -1.62 3.09
N LEU A 17 6.70 -0.79 2.05
CA LEU A 17 7.86 -0.62 1.19
C LEU A 17 9.04 0.00 1.95
N GLY A 18 8.77 0.97 2.84
CA GLY A 18 9.81 1.54 3.68
C GLY A 18 10.40 0.57 4.69
N ARG A 19 9.61 -0.36 5.23
CA ARG A 19 10.15 -1.43 6.08
C ARG A 19 11.08 -2.34 5.28
N TRP A 20 10.63 -2.78 4.11
CA TRP A 20 11.46 -3.60 3.22
C TRP A 20 12.77 -2.89 2.84
N ALA A 21 12.71 -1.61 2.47
CA ALA A 21 13.90 -0.84 2.13
C ALA A 21 14.82 -0.64 3.35
N ALA A 22 14.27 -0.37 4.53
CA ALA A 22 15.05 -0.28 5.77
C ALA A 22 15.80 -1.60 6.07
N GLU A 23 15.16 -2.75 5.89
CA GLU A 23 15.80 -4.06 6.03
C GLU A 23 16.94 -4.28 5.02
N ARG A 24 16.79 -3.79 3.78
CA ARG A 24 17.87 -3.85 2.77
C ARG A 24 19.03 -2.91 3.12
N LEU A 25 18.73 -1.75 3.69
CA LEU A 25 19.71 -0.78 4.16
C LEU A 25 20.39 -1.18 5.47
N GLY A 26 19.96 -2.28 6.12
CA GLY A 26 20.46 -2.68 7.43
C GLY A 26 19.99 -1.78 8.58
N ILE A 27 18.98 -0.95 8.35
CA ILE A 27 18.35 -0.09 9.36
C ILE A 27 17.37 -0.95 10.16
N THR A 28 17.46 -0.91 11.49
CA THR A 28 16.62 -1.72 12.37
C THR A 28 16.02 -0.90 13.52
N GLY A 29 15.03 -1.47 14.22
CA GLY A 29 14.40 -0.84 15.36
C GLY A 29 13.68 0.46 15.00
N GLN A 30 13.85 1.49 15.83
CA GLN A 30 13.11 2.74 15.72
C GLN A 30 13.43 3.52 14.43
N GLU A 31 14.65 3.41 13.92
CA GLU A 31 15.06 4.06 12.68
C GLU A 31 14.34 3.45 11.45
N ALA A 32 14.10 2.14 11.48
CA ALA A 32 13.36 1.46 10.41
C ALA A 32 11.88 1.89 10.39
N ASP A 33 11.26 2.01 11.57
CA ASP A 33 9.90 2.53 11.69
C ASP A 33 9.81 3.99 11.26
N ALA A 34 10.79 4.82 11.63
CA ALA A 34 10.85 6.23 11.21
C ALA A 34 10.99 6.36 9.68
N TYR A 35 11.83 5.54 9.05
CA TYR A 35 11.99 5.50 7.59
C TYR A 35 10.69 5.08 6.89
N SER A 36 10.05 4.04 7.42
CA SER A 36 8.75 3.55 6.95
C SER A 36 7.64 4.60 7.05
N ASP A 37 7.55 5.30 8.19
CA ASP A 37 6.55 6.34 8.41
C ASP A 37 6.82 7.59 7.56
N ALA A 38 8.09 7.93 7.30
CA ALA A 38 8.45 9.02 6.40
C ALA A 38 7.93 8.75 4.97
N LEU A 39 8.11 7.53 4.46
CA LEU A 39 7.57 7.13 3.15
C LEU A 39 6.04 7.07 3.13
N ALA A 40 5.40 6.63 4.22
CA ALA A 40 3.95 6.66 4.34
C ALA A 40 3.40 8.10 4.28
N ARG A 41 4.06 9.06 4.94
CA ARG A 41 3.70 10.49 4.93
C ARG A 41 3.93 11.15 3.57
N ALA A 42 4.96 10.72 2.84
CA ALA A 42 5.23 11.20 1.48
C ALA A 42 4.05 10.94 0.51
N THR A 43 3.18 9.97 0.81
CA THR A 43 1.95 9.70 0.05
C THR A 43 0.96 10.85 0.01
N VAL A 44 1.01 11.78 0.97
CA VAL A 44 0.07 12.91 1.04
C VAL A 44 0.27 13.86 -0.14
N ASP A 45 1.49 13.92 -0.68
CA ASP A 45 1.79 14.62 -1.93
C ASP A 45 2.53 13.71 -2.94
N PRO A 46 1.78 12.88 -3.69
CA PRO A 46 2.36 11.94 -4.64
C PRO A 46 2.98 12.63 -5.85
N LYS A 47 2.71 13.94 -6.06
CA LYS A 47 3.29 14.71 -7.18
C LYS A 47 4.67 15.26 -6.82
N LEU A 48 4.93 15.49 -5.53
CA LEU A 48 6.19 16.04 -5.03
C LEU A 48 7.17 14.95 -4.58
N CYS A 49 6.68 13.76 -4.21
CA CYS A 49 7.52 12.68 -3.73
C CYS A 49 7.46 11.44 -4.62
N ASP A 50 8.50 11.25 -5.43
CA ASP A 50 8.77 9.97 -6.08
C ASP A 50 9.46 9.02 -5.09
N VAL A 51 8.67 8.11 -4.53
CA VAL A 51 9.12 7.08 -3.58
C VAL A 51 10.15 6.12 -4.20
N PHE A 52 10.01 5.80 -5.49
CA PHE A 52 10.96 4.94 -6.19
C PHE A 52 12.32 5.62 -6.26
N SER A 53 12.36 6.87 -6.76
CA SER A 53 13.60 7.65 -6.83
C SER A 53 14.26 7.83 -5.46
N LYS A 54 13.48 7.98 -4.39
CA LYS A 54 14.02 8.07 -3.03
C LYS A 54 14.72 6.77 -2.61
N ILE A 55 14.04 5.63 -2.71
CA ILE A 55 14.61 4.33 -2.33
C ILE A 55 15.84 4.02 -3.17
N ARG A 56 15.79 4.30 -4.48
CA ARG A 56 16.92 4.06 -5.37
C ARG A 56 18.16 4.84 -4.94
N LYS A 57 18.01 6.13 -4.63
CA LYS A 57 19.09 6.98 -4.12
C LYS A 57 19.62 6.50 -2.77
N ASP A 58 18.73 6.09 -1.87
CA ASP A 58 19.13 5.58 -0.55
C ASP A 58 19.93 4.26 -0.71
N PHE A 59 19.54 3.39 -1.64
CA PHE A 59 20.27 2.16 -1.97
C PHE A 59 21.62 2.42 -2.62
N ASP A 60 21.70 3.35 -3.59
CA ASP A 60 22.98 3.76 -4.18
C ASP A 60 23.94 4.32 -3.12
N ALA A 61 23.44 5.16 -2.21
CA ALA A 61 24.23 5.74 -1.13
C ALA A 61 24.75 4.70 -0.14
N ALA A 62 23.97 3.64 0.11
CA ALA A 62 24.34 2.53 0.98
C ALA A 62 25.09 1.38 0.28
N GLY A 63 25.26 1.45 -1.04
CA GLY A 63 25.88 0.37 -1.82
C GLY A 63 25.04 -0.91 -1.92
N VAL A 64 23.73 -0.81 -1.75
CA VAL A 64 22.78 -1.93 -1.87
C VAL A 64 22.53 -2.22 -3.35
N VAL A 65 22.87 -3.43 -3.81
CA VAL A 65 22.67 -3.87 -5.19
C VAL A 65 21.27 -4.46 -5.35
N GLU A 66 20.31 -3.63 -5.69
CA GLU A 66 18.94 -4.03 -6.04
C GLU A 66 18.56 -3.43 -7.39
N SER A 67 18.05 -4.26 -8.31
CA SER A 67 17.66 -3.80 -9.65
C SER A 67 16.40 -2.94 -9.59
N ASP A 68 16.30 -1.97 -10.49
CA ASP A 68 15.10 -1.12 -10.64
C ASP A 68 13.83 -1.97 -10.84
N GLU A 69 13.92 -3.01 -11.66
CA GLU A 69 12.84 -3.98 -11.89
C GLU A 69 12.41 -4.69 -10.61
N ARG A 70 13.36 -4.99 -9.71
CA ARG A 70 13.05 -5.63 -8.44
C ARG A 70 12.32 -4.68 -7.50
N ILE A 71 12.77 -3.42 -7.41
CA ILE A 71 12.10 -2.39 -6.60
C ILE A 71 10.66 -2.20 -7.09
N LEU A 72 10.45 -2.07 -8.41
CA LEU A 72 9.13 -1.93 -9.01
C LEU A 72 8.24 -3.18 -8.80
N GLY A 73 8.84 -4.36 -8.89
CA GLY A 73 8.16 -5.62 -8.55
C GLY A 73 7.66 -5.62 -7.11
N VAL A 74 8.51 -5.26 -6.15
CA VAL A 74 8.13 -5.16 -4.74
C VAL A 74 7.04 -4.11 -4.52
N MET A 75 7.11 -2.94 -5.18
CA MET A 75 6.05 -1.94 -5.10
C MET A 75 4.68 -2.49 -5.54
N THR A 76 4.68 -3.31 -6.60
CA THR A 76 3.47 -3.95 -7.13
C THR A 76 2.94 -5.04 -6.19
N GLU A 77 3.82 -5.92 -5.71
CA GLU A 77 3.50 -6.97 -4.73
C GLU A 77 2.89 -6.36 -3.45
N LEU A 78 3.49 -5.28 -2.94
CA LEU A 78 3.02 -4.60 -1.74
C LEU A 78 1.71 -3.84 -1.96
N MET A 79 1.43 -3.37 -3.17
CA MET A 79 0.15 -2.76 -3.50
C MET A 79 -0.99 -3.80 -3.43
N LEU A 80 -0.75 -5.00 -3.96
CA LEU A 80 -1.70 -6.12 -3.83
C LEU A 80 -1.90 -6.52 -2.37
N LYS A 81 -0.80 -6.62 -1.60
CA LYS A 81 -0.86 -6.93 -0.17
C LYS A 81 -1.63 -5.86 0.61
N ALA A 82 -1.43 -4.58 0.31
CA ALA A 82 -2.18 -3.49 0.92
C ALA A 82 -3.67 -3.56 0.59
N GLY A 83 -4.02 -3.92 -0.65
CA GLY A 83 -5.41 -4.15 -1.06
C GLY A 83 -6.09 -5.28 -0.29
N ASN A 84 -5.37 -6.38 -0.02
CA ASN A 84 -5.89 -7.49 0.78
C ASN A 84 -6.04 -7.15 2.27
N LEU A 85 -5.16 -6.30 2.80
CA LEU A 85 -5.21 -5.85 4.20
C LEU A 85 -6.26 -4.75 4.42
N MET A 86 -6.56 -3.97 3.38
CA MET A 86 -7.58 -2.93 3.38
C MET A 86 -8.61 -3.21 2.28
N PRO A 87 -9.46 -4.24 2.45
CA PRO A 87 -10.63 -4.37 1.58
C PRO A 87 -11.45 -3.08 1.75
N GLY A 88 -11.68 -2.37 0.65
CA GLY A 88 -12.37 -1.09 0.67
C GLY A 88 -13.69 -1.24 1.41
N THR A 89 -13.88 -0.46 2.48
CA THR A 89 -15.08 -0.54 3.31
C THR A 89 -16.19 0.27 2.65
N ARG A 90 -16.53 -0.08 1.41
CA ARG A 90 -17.75 0.37 0.77
C ARG A 90 -18.49 -0.89 0.38
N GLY A 91 -19.51 -1.20 1.16
CA GLY A 91 -20.32 -2.37 0.96
C GLY A 91 -20.70 -2.53 -0.50
N GLU A 92 -20.49 -3.73 -1.02
CA GLU A 92 -21.42 -4.32 -1.96
C GLU A 92 -22.75 -4.57 -1.22
N SER A 93 -23.39 -3.48 -0.81
CA SER A 93 -24.82 -3.43 -0.55
C SER A 93 -25.54 -3.35 -1.90
N SER A 94 -25.29 -4.34 -2.75
CA SER A 94 -26.22 -4.71 -3.81
C SER A 94 -26.88 -6.06 -3.53
N ASP A 95 -26.50 -6.76 -2.45
CA ASP A 95 -27.08 -8.08 -2.13
C ASP A 95 -28.09 -8.08 -0.96
N ALA A 96 -28.26 -6.95 -0.27
CA ALA A 96 -29.28 -6.84 0.78
C ALA A 96 -30.71 -6.76 0.20
N ALA A 97 -30.87 -6.28 -1.04
CA ALA A 97 -32.16 -6.27 -1.74
C ALA A 97 -32.49 -7.64 -2.35
N THR A 98 -31.49 -8.41 -2.80
CA THR A 98 -31.68 -9.76 -3.38
C THR A 98 -32.26 -10.75 -2.36
N VAL A 99 -31.76 -10.73 -1.12
CA VAL A 99 -32.20 -11.67 -0.08
C VAL A 99 -33.61 -11.34 0.45
N MET A 100 -34.07 -10.09 0.39
CA MET A 100 -35.43 -9.74 0.82
C MET A 100 -36.53 -10.12 -0.18
N ILE A 101 -36.21 -10.17 -1.49
CA ILE A 101 -37.18 -10.62 -2.51
C ILE A 101 -37.39 -12.14 -2.45
N ALA A 102 -36.38 -12.90 -2.04
CA ALA A 102 -36.48 -14.37 -1.90
C ALA A 102 -37.42 -14.81 -0.78
N ARG A 103 -37.63 -13.99 0.27
CA ARG A 103 -38.47 -14.37 1.42
C ARG A 103 -39.98 -14.20 1.16
N ASN A 104 -40.38 -13.41 0.16
CA ASN A 104 -41.80 -13.14 -0.13
C ASN A 104 -42.40 -14.03 -1.24
N LEU A 105 -41.58 -14.88 -1.88
CA LEU A 105 -42.00 -15.76 -2.98
C LEU A 105 -42.23 -17.23 -2.55
N MET A 106 -41.93 -17.58 -1.30
CA MET A 106 -42.11 -18.93 -0.74
C MET A 106 -43.23 -19.00 0.31
N SER A 107 -44.29 -18.19 0.16
CA SER A 107 -45.50 -18.26 0.99
C SER A 107 -46.78 -17.96 0.21
N ARG A 108 -46.99 -18.66 -0.90
CA ARG A 108 -48.33 -18.89 -1.46
C ARG A 108 -48.55 -20.38 -1.66
#